data_AF-A0A942ILE3-F1
#
_entry.id   AF-A0A942ILE3-F1
#
_cell.length_a   1.000
_cell.length_b   1.000
_cell.length_c   1.000
_cell.angle_alpha   90.00
_cell.angle_beta   90.00
_cell.angle_gamma   90.00
#
_symmetry.space_group_name_H-M   'P 1'
#
loop_
_entity.id
_entity.type
_entity.pdbx_description
1 polymer ?
#
loop_
_entity_poly.entity_id
_entity_poly.type
_entity_poly.pdbx_seq_one_letter_code
_entity_poly.pdbx_strand_id
1 'polypeptide(L)'
;MISEKLIIDNQLKPFLKILGILSIVLFAIIPFQAVIYFISPPPTTVIEYFNLFQKNIFLGLLDLDLSLTVDNLIFIPVYIGLYFLFKERSKVLVTTGLIFSIVSVTLYVISREALFSMLNLSNQYAIATSETERTVLLTVGQTMLTIYNGTCFNVSYFLGGVNIILFSIAMLKSDLFTKFTGWLGLIMGILMLVPPTAGKIGFVLSFMSIIPLLPWLLIIALRFFKLSKI
;
A
#
# COMPACT_ATOMS: atom_id res chain seq x y z
N MET A 1 -11.61 -33.83 -12.81
CA MET A 1 -11.41 -32.44 -12.33
C MET A 1 -12.72 -32.00 -11.70
N ILE A 2 -12.85 -32.13 -10.37
CA ILE A 2 -14.07 -31.76 -9.66
C ILE A 2 -14.11 -30.23 -9.67
N SER A 3 -15.02 -29.66 -10.46
CA SER A 3 -15.32 -28.24 -10.44
C SER A 3 -16.08 -27.96 -9.15
N GLU A 4 -15.36 -27.73 -8.04
CA GLU A 4 -15.97 -27.08 -6.88
C GLU A 4 -16.50 -25.73 -7.32
N LYS A 5 -17.83 -25.66 -7.40
CA LYS A 5 -18.56 -24.50 -7.87
C LYS A 5 -18.36 -23.40 -6.82
N LEU A 6 -17.86 -22.24 -7.23
CA LEU A 6 -17.79 -21.07 -6.35
C LEU A 6 -19.21 -20.79 -5.79
N ILE A 7 -19.36 -20.87 -4.47
CA ILE A 7 -20.60 -20.53 -3.78
C ILE A 7 -20.46 -19.11 -3.23
N ILE A 8 -21.28 -18.19 -3.75
CA ILE A 8 -21.40 -16.83 -3.23
C ILE A 8 -22.65 -16.81 -2.35
N ASP A 9 -22.45 -17.05 -1.05
CA ASP A 9 -23.51 -17.10 -0.07
C ASP A 9 -23.95 -15.69 0.42
N ASN A 10 -24.94 -15.66 1.31
CA ASN A 10 -25.49 -14.42 1.86
C ASN A 10 -24.51 -13.64 2.74
N GLN A 11 -23.39 -14.23 3.17
CA GLN A 11 -22.33 -13.53 3.90
C GLN A 11 -21.31 -12.90 2.95
N LEU A 12 -20.97 -13.60 1.87
CA LEU A 12 -19.98 -13.13 0.90
C LEU A 12 -20.50 -11.98 0.03
N LYS A 13 -21.79 -11.96 -0.33
CA LYS A 13 -22.39 -10.86 -1.13
C LYS A 13 -22.21 -9.46 -0.52
N PRO A 14 -22.64 -9.19 0.73
CA PRO A 14 -22.47 -7.86 1.33
C PRO A 14 -20.99 -7.53 1.53
N PHE A 15 -20.15 -8.52 1.84
CA PHE A 15 -18.71 -8.32 1.95
C PHE A 15 -18.11 -7.85 0.62
N LEU A 16 -18.43 -8.52 -0.50
CA LEU A 16 -17.98 -8.10 -1.83
C LEU A 16 -18.43 -6.68 -2.19
N LYS A 17 -19.64 -6.26 -1.79
CA LYS A 17 -20.08 -4.88 -2.00
C LYS A 17 -19.18 -3.88 -1.26
N ILE A 18 -18.83 -4.16 -0.01
CA ILE A 18 -17.89 -3.33 0.77
C ILE A 18 -16.51 -3.31 0.10
N LEU A 19 -16.00 -4.46 -0.34
CA LEU A 19 -14.71 -4.54 -1.03
C LEU A 19 -14.68 -3.76 -2.35
N GLY A 20 -15.81 -3.72 -3.06
CA GLY A 20 -15.97 -2.87 -4.24
C GLY A 20 -15.79 -1.39 -3.90
N ILE A 21 -16.39 -0.92 -2.81
CA ILE A 21 -16.23 0.47 -2.31
C ILE A 21 -14.78 0.72 -1.92
N LEU A 22 -14.18 -0.19 -1.14
CA LEU A 22 -12.79 -0.08 -0.71
C LEU A 22 -11.81 -0.01 -1.88
N SER A 23 -12.06 -0.77 -2.96
CA SER A 23 -11.23 -0.72 -4.17
C SER A 23 -11.39 0.60 -4.94
N ILE A 24 -12.56 1.24 -4.91
CA ILE A 24 -12.74 2.61 -5.45
C ILE A 24 -12.03 3.64 -4.58
N VAL A 25 -12.08 3.48 -3.25
CA VAL A 25 -11.37 4.36 -2.32
C VAL A 25 -9.85 4.29 -2.59
N LEU A 26 -9.28 3.08 -2.72
CA LEU A 26 -7.88 2.90 -3.11
C LEU A 26 -7.54 3.59 -4.44
N PHE A 27 -8.41 3.40 -5.45
CA PHE A 27 -8.24 4.05 -6.75
C PHE A 27 -8.24 5.58 -6.66
N ALA A 28 -8.97 6.17 -5.71
CA ALA A 28 -9.05 7.61 -5.52
C ALA A 28 -7.90 8.19 -4.68
N ILE A 29 -7.42 7.47 -3.66
CA ILE A 29 -6.35 7.93 -2.77
C ILE A 29 -5.02 8.05 -3.51
N ILE A 30 -4.70 7.10 -4.39
CA ILE A 30 -3.43 7.10 -5.15
C ILE A 30 -3.22 8.38 -5.98
N PRO A 31 -4.13 8.79 -6.88
CA PRO A 31 -3.99 10.04 -7.63
C PRO A 31 -4.10 11.28 -6.73
N PHE A 32 -4.90 11.22 -5.67
CA PHE A 32 -4.96 12.30 -4.68
C PHE A 32 -3.57 12.55 -4.07
N GLN A 33 -2.88 11.50 -3.62
CA GLN A 33 -1.53 11.64 -3.05
C GLN A 33 -0.54 12.17 -4.07
N ALA A 34 -0.60 11.69 -5.32
CA ALA A 34 0.27 12.18 -6.39
C ALA A 34 0.09 13.70 -6.63
N VAL A 35 -1.15 14.20 -6.56
CA VAL A 35 -1.45 15.63 -6.66
C VAL A 35 -0.88 16.39 -5.45
N ILE A 36 -0.99 15.86 -4.24
CA ILE A 36 -0.41 16.48 -3.04
C ILE A 36 1.11 16.63 -3.20
N TYR A 37 1.83 15.56 -3.57
CA TYR A 37 3.29 15.61 -3.77
C TYR A 37 3.73 16.54 -4.90
N PHE A 38 2.86 16.80 -5.88
CA PHE A 38 3.16 17.76 -6.94
C PHE A 38 3.00 19.22 -6.47
N ILE A 39 1.95 19.51 -5.70
CA ILE A 39 1.63 20.87 -5.23
C ILE A 39 2.50 21.25 -4.03
N SER A 40 2.80 20.28 -3.16
CA SER A 40 3.62 20.43 -1.97
C SER A 40 4.64 19.29 -1.92
N PRO A 41 5.81 19.45 -2.56
CA PRO A 41 6.85 18.45 -2.52
C PRO A 41 7.29 18.17 -1.07
N PRO A 42 7.49 16.89 -0.70
CA PRO A 42 7.83 16.52 0.66
C PRO A 42 9.18 17.09 1.07
N PRO A 43 9.34 17.52 2.34
CA PRO A 43 10.62 17.96 2.88
C PRO A 43 11.73 16.92 2.76
N THR A 44 12.98 17.39 2.73
CA THR A 44 14.16 16.52 2.59
C THR A 44 14.98 16.42 3.87
N THR A 45 14.81 17.37 4.79
CA THR A 45 15.54 17.42 6.05
C THR A 45 14.61 17.37 7.25
N VAL A 46 15.14 16.92 8.39
CA VAL A 46 14.40 16.84 9.65
C VAL A 46 13.85 18.19 10.09
N ILE A 47 14.65 19.26 9.95
CA ILE A 47 14.24 20.60 10.38
C ILE A 47 13.10 21.15 9.50
N GLU A 48 13.11 20.85 8.20
CA GLU A 48 12.00 21.22 7.31
C GLU A 48 10.72 20.48 7.68
N TYR A 49 10.80 19.17 8.00
CA TYR A 49 9.65 18.42 8.52
C TYR A 49 9.14 19.02 9.83
N PHE A 50 10.04 19.38 10.76
CA PHE A 50 9.62 19.99 12.02
C PHE A 50 8.88 21.31 11.79
N ASN A 51 9.43 22.19 10.94
CA ASN A 51 8.80 23.44 10.55
C ASN A 51 7.44 23.21 9.85
N LEU A 52 7.36 22.19 8.99
CA LEU A 52 6.10 21.81 8.34
C LEU A 52 5.05 21.39 9.37
N PHE A 53 5.40 20.55 10.35
CA PHE A 53 4.48 20.15 11.40
C PHE A 53 4.00 21.32 12.27
N GLN A 54 4.86 22.30 12.55
CA GLN A 54 4.45 23.52 13.25
C GLN A 54 3.50 24.40 12.43
N LYS A 55 3.60 24.35 11.09
CA LYS A 55 2.76 25.14 10.19
C LYS A 55 1.44 24.44 9.82
N ASN A 56 1.50 23.14 9.55
CA ASN A 56 0.39 22.34 9.07
C ASN A 56 0.60 20.85 9.39
N ILE A 57 -0.03 20.41 10.49
CA ILE A 57 0.06 19.02 10.95
C ILE A 57 -0.44 18.03 9.89
N PHE A 58 -1.57 18.34 9.25
CA PHE A 58 -2.19 17.43 8.28
C PHE A 58 -1.30 17.19 7.07
N LEU A 59 -0.68 18.25 6.54
CA LEU A 59 0.26 18.14 5.44
C LEU A 59 1.53 17.37 5.84
N GLY A 60 2.07 17.59 7.04
CA GLY A 60 3.20 16.81 7.55
C GLY A 60 2.90 15.31 7.67
N LEU A 61 1.66 14.95 8.06
CA LEU A 61 1.23 13.54 8.07
C LEU A 61 1.08 12.97 6.66
N LEU A 62 0.54 13.75 5.71
CA LEU A 62 0.44 13.32 4.32
C LEU A 62 1.82 13.10 3.69
N ASP A 63 2.78 13.97 3.96
CA ASP A 63 4.16 13.86 3.46
C ASP A 63 4.92 12.67 4.06
N LEU A 64 4.50 12.19 5.23
CA LEU A 64 5.01 10.96 5.85
C LEU A 64 4.14 9.72 5.58
N ASP A 65 3.44 9.67 4.45
CA ASP A 65 2.66 8.53 3.94
C ASP A 65 1.42 8.17 4.78
N LEU A 66 0.71 9.13 5.39
CA LEU A 66 -0.58 8.83 6.04
C LEU A 66 -1.54 8.14 5.06
N SER A 67 -1.69 8.70 3.86
CA SER A 67 -2.57 8.16 2.81
C SER A 67 -2.16 6.75 2.40
N LEU A 68 -0.87 6.51 2.13
CA LEU A 68 -0.39 5.19 1.73
C LEU A 68 -0.50 4.18 2.88
N THR A 69 -0.37 4.60 4.13
CA THR A 69 -0.59 3.74 5.30
C THR A 69 -2.04 3.27 5.35
N VAL A 70 -2.99 4.18 5.12
CA VAL A 70 -4.41 3.84 5.00
C VAL A 70 -4.67 2.92 3.80
N ASP A 71 -4.06 3.20 2.65
CA ASP A 71 -4.18 2.35 1.46
C ASP A 71 -3.72 0.91 1.73
N ASN A 72 -2.53 0.74 2.30
CA ASN A 72 -1.99 -0.58 2.62
C ASN A 72 -2.89 -1.36 3.58
N LEU A 73 -3.51 -0.70 4.56
CA LEU A 73 -4.48 -1.33 5.46
C LEU A 73 -5.75 -1.75 4.73
N ILE A 74 -6.25 -0.94 3.79
CA ILE A 74 -7.43 -1.26 2.97
C ILE A 74 -7.15 -2.42 1.99
N PHE A 75 -5.91 -2.61 1.54
CA PHE A 75 -5.55 -3.75 0.71
C PHE A 75 -5.77 -5.11 1.39
N ILE A 76 -5.62 -5.20 2.71
CA ILE A 76 -5.84 -6.46 3.46
C ILE A 76 -7.22 -7.07 3.19
N PRO A 77 -8.35 -6.38 3.46
CA PRO A 77 -9.68 -6.92 3.19
C PRO A 77 -9.91 -7.18 1.69
N VAL A 78 -9.31 -6.41 0.78
CA VAL A 78 -9.37 -6.66 -0.66
C VAL A 78 -8.74 -8.01 -1.01
N TYR A 79 -7.54 -8.31 -0.49
CA TYR A 79 -6.89 -9.61 -0.71
C TYR A 79 -7.63 -10.76 -0.04
N ILE A 80 -8.27 -10.54 1.12
CA ILE A 80 -9.17 -11.53 1.75
C ILE A 80 -10.35 -11.84 0.83
N GLY A 81 -10.94 -10.84 0.19
CA GLY A 81 -11.99 -11.04 -0.83
C GLY A 81 -11.51 -11.87 -2.01
N LEU A 82 -10.35 -11.51 -2.58
CA LEU A 82 -9.75 -12.27 -3.67
C LEU A 82 -9.45 -13.72 -3.25
N TYR A 83 -8.98 -13.94 -2.01
CA TYR A 83 -8.78 -15.27 -1.45
C TYR A 83 -10.07 -16.10 -1.51
N PHE A 84 -11.20 -15.55 -1.02
CA PHE A 84 -12.47 -16.27 -1.05
C PHE A 84 -12.97 -16.58 -2.47
N LEU A 85 -12.67 -15.73 -3.44
CA LEU A 85 -13.04 -15.97 -4.84
C LEU A 85 -12.22 -17.08 -5.51
N PHE A 86 -10.98 -17.31 -5.08
CA PHE A 86 -10.04 -18.20 -5.78
C PHE A 86 -9.63 -19.44 -4.99
N LYS A 87 -9.95 -19.53 -3.69
CA LYS A 87 -9.49 -20.61 -2.80
C LYS A 87 -9.82 -22.02 -3.31
N GLU A 88 -10.99 -22.23 -3.91
CA GLU A 88 -11.39 -23.56 -4.40
C GLU A 88 -10.52 -24.05 -5.57
N ARG A 89 -10.03 -23.13 -6.41
CA ARG A 89 -9.24 -23.48 -7.61
C ARG A 89 -7.73 -23.35 -7.41
N SER A 90 -7.29 -22.51 -6.50
CA SER A 90 -5.87 -22.13 -6.36
C SER A 90 -5.46 -21.94 -4.90
N LYS A 91 -6.00 -22.78 -3.99
CA LYS A 91 -5.84 -22.70 -2.54
C LYS A 91 -4.43 -22.35 -2.08
N VAL A 92 -3.43 -23.14 -2.49
CA VAL A 92 -2.02 -22.94 -2.08
C VAL A 92 -1.55 -21.56 -2.51
N LEU A 93 -1.75 -21.22 -3.78
CA LEU A 93 -1.30 -19.96 -4.38
C LEU A 93 -1.89 -18.74 -3.66
N VAL A 94 -3.21 -18.72 -3.44
CA VAL A 94 -3.87 -17.57 -2.81
C VAL A 94 -3.73 -17.54 -1.29
N THR A 95 -3.50 -18.68 -0.64
CA THR A 95 -3.14 -18.71 0.79
C THR A 95 -1.76 -18.10 1.00
N THR A 96 -0.76 -18.52 0.20
CA THR A 96 0.59 -17.93 0.24
C THR A 96 0.56 -16.44 -0.10
N GLY A 97 -0.20 -16.06 -1.13
CA GLY A 97 -0.43 -14.66 -1.48
C GLY A 97 -1.01 -13.85 -0.32
N LEU A 98 -2.06 -14.37 0.34
CA LEU A 98 -2.67 -13.69 1.47
C LEU A 98 -1.68 -13.51 2.64
N ILE A 99 -0.91 -14.55 2.99
CA ILE A 99 0.11 -14.47 4.05
C ILE A 99 1.14 -13.38 3.70
N PHE A 100 1.67 -13.38 2.48
CA PHE A 100 2.62 -12.35 2.05
C PHE A 100 2.02 -10.96 2.03
N SER A 101 0.74 -10.80 1.67
CA SER A 101 0.08 -9.49 1.74
C SER A 101 -0.02 -8.96 3.17
N ILE A 102 -0.37 -9.82 4.13
CA ILE A 102 -0.49 -9.42 5.56
C ILE A 102 0.90 -9.07 6.12
N VAL A 103 1.91 -9.90 5.86
CA VAL A 103 3.28 -9.63 6.31
C VAL A 103 3.82 -8.36 5.66
N SER A 104 3.59 -8.17 4.35
CA SER A 104 3.94 -6.96 3.62
C SER A 104 3.34 -5.71 4.28
N VAL A 105 2.03 -5.66 4.46
CA VAL A 105 1.35 -4.51 5.07
C VAL A 105 1.83 -4.27 6.50
N THR A 106 2.06 -5.34 7.29
CA THR A 106 2.58 -5.21 8.65
C THR A 106 3.96 -4.55 8.67
N LEU A 107 4.87 -5.01 7.81
CA LEU A 107 6.21 -4.44 7.68
C LEU A 107 6.17 -2.99 7.14
N TYR A 108 5.25 -2.70 6.24
CA TYR A 108 5.03 -1.33 5.75
C TYR A 108 4.64 -0.41 6.92
N VAL A 109 3.63 -0.77 7.72
CA VAL A 109 3.19 0.02 8.88
C VAL A 109 4.33 0.22 9.87
N ILE A 110 5.11 -0.83 10.17
CA ILE A 110 6.29 -0.72 11.06
C ILE A 110 7.33 0.25 10.49
N SER A 111 7.54 0.26 9.17
CA SER A 111 8.48 1.20 8.54
C SER A 111 8.02 2.66 8.59
N ARG A 112 6.75 2.94 8.92
CA ARG A 112 6.17 4.29 9.00
C ARG A 112 6.22 4.91 10.39
N GLU A 113 7.18 4.49 11.22
CA GLU A 113 7.40 5.03 12.57
C GLU A 113 7.53 6.56 12.59
N ALA A 114 8.14 7.16 11.55
CA ALA A 114 8.29 8.60 11.44
C ALA A 114 6.95 9.37 11.42
N LEU A 115 5.85 8.73 10.96
CA LEU A 115 4.57 9.38 10.67
C LEU A 115 4.05 10.24 11.81
N PHE A 116 3.94 9.68 13.03
CA PHE A 116 3.50 10.42 14.21
C PHE A 116 4.67 10.85 15.10
N SER A 117 5.78 10.10 15.09
CA SER A 117 6.95 10.40 15.92
C SER A 117 7.61 11.71 15.53
N MET A 118 7.63 12.09 14.24
CA MET A 118 8.16 13.38 13.79
C MET A 118 7.33 14.58 14.26
N LEU A 119 6.00 14.44 14.41
CA LEU A 119 5.15 15.47 15.00
C LEU A 119 5.50 15.69 16.48
N ASN A 120 5.66 14.60 17.23
CA ASN A 120 6.05 14.69 18.64
C ASN A 120 7.45 15.32 18.80
N LEU A 121 8.41 14.88 17.98
CA LEU A 121 9.77 15.45 17.97
C LEU A 121 9.76 16.94 17.57
N SER A 122 8.92 17.34 16.62
CA SER A 122 8.75 18.75 16.23
C SER A 122 8.28 19.59 17.41
N ASN A 123 7.28 19.11 18.17
CA ASN A 123 6.78 19.82 19.35
C ASN A 123 7.83 19.94 20.44
N GLN A 124 8.60 18.87 20.70
CA GLN A 124 9.72 18.91 21.64
C GLN A 124 10.80 19.90 21.18
N TYR A 125 11.10 19.94 19.88
CA TYR A 125 12.10 20.83 19.31
C TYR A 125 11.70 22.31 19.45
N ALA A 126 10.41 22.62 19.27
CA ALA A 126 9.88 23.97 19.36
C ALA A 126 10.01 24.59 20.77
N ILE A 127 9.90 23.76 21.82
CA ILE A 127 9.98 24.21 23.21
C ILE A 127 11.38 24.04 23.84
N ALA A 128 12.30 23.35 23.15
CA ALA A 128 13.64 23.11 23.63
C ALA A 128 14.40 24.43 23.86
N THR A 129 14.98 24.58 25.06
CA THR A 129 15.64 25.81 25.50
C THR A 129 17.16 25.80 25.33
N SER A 130 17.74 24.63 25.02
CA SER A 130 19.18 24.48 24.80
C SER A 130 19.51 23.98 23.39
N GLU A 131 20.64 24.42 22.84
CA GLU A 131 21.11 23.95 21.53
C GLU A 131 21.46 22.46 21.55
N THR A 132 21.96 21.96 22.69
CA THR A 132 22.24 20.53 22.90
C THR A 132 20.96 19.70 22.75
N GLU A 133 19.87 20.09 23.40
CA GLU A 133 18.58 19.40 23.31
C GLU A 133 18.03 19.41 21.88
N ARG A 134 18.08 20.58 21.21
CA ARG A 134 17.68 20.71 19.80
C ARG A 134 18.48 19.77 18.89
N THR A 135 19.78 19.66 19.12
CA THR A 135 20.67 18.77 18.34
C THR A 135 20.32 17.29 18.55
N VAL A 136 20.01 16.90 19.79
CA VAL A 136 19.56 15.54 20.10
C VAL A 136 18.25 15.22 19.37
N LEU A 137 17.27 16.13 19.41
CA LEU A 137 15.98 15.93 18.74
C LEU A 137 16.11 15.82 17.22
N LEU A 138 16.98 16.64 16.61
CA LEU A 138 17.31 16.52 15.18
C LEU A 138 17.94 15.17 14.86
N THR A 139 18.82 14.66 15.73
CA THR A 139 19.47 13.35 15.56
C THR A 139 18.45 12.21 15.64
N VAL A 140 17.50 12.27 16.57
CA VAL A 140 16.40 11.29 16.67
C VAL A 140 15.52 11.37 15.41
N GLY A 141 15.17 12.58 14.95
CA GLY A 141 14.42 12.77 13.70
C GLY A 141 15.17 12.21 12.48
N GLN A 142 16.49 12.35 12.41
CA GLN A 142 17.29 11.78 11.32
C GLN A 142 17.26 10.25 11.35
N THR A 143 17.23 9.67 12.54
CA THR A 143 17.04 8.21 12.71
C THR A 143 15.68 7.79 12.16
N MET A 144 14.60 8.52 12.47
CA MET A 144 13.25 8.26 11.94
C MET A 144 13.23 8.27 10.41
N LEU A 145 13.83 9.28 9.77
CA LEU A 145 13.90 9.35 8.30
C LEU A 145 14.78 8.24 7.70
N THR A 146 15.82 7.81 8.40
CA THR A 146 16.71 6.73 7.94
C THR A 146 15.99 5.38 7.96
N ILE A 147 15.24 5.07 9.02
CA ILE A 147 14.49 3.81 9.13
C ILE A 147 13.25 3.79 8.23
N TYR A 148 12.72 4.97 7.86
CA TYR A 148 11.51 5.14 7.05
C TYR A 148 11.53 4.35 5.73
N ASN A 149 12.69 4.34 5.08
CA ASN A 149 12.95 3.58 3.84
C ASN A 149 13.94 2.42 4.06
N GLY A 150 14.06 1.95 5.32
CA GLY A 150 14.96 0.88 5.72
C GLY A 150 14.47 -0.52 5.36
N THR A 151 15.01 -1.54 6.04
CA THR A 151 14.76 -2.96 5.74
C THR A 151 13.28 -3.32 5.72
N CYS A 152 12.49 -2.87 6.71
CA CYS A 152 11.06 -3.17 6.77
C CYS A 152 10.31 -2.68 5.53
N PHE A 153 10.59 -1.46 5.08
CA PHE A 153 10.00 -0.91 3.85
C PHE A 153 10.39 -1.75 2.63
N ASN A 154 11.67 -2.06 2.46
CA ASN A 154 12.15 -2.80 1.28
C ASN A 154 11.59 -4.23 1.22
N VAL A 155 11.56 -4.94 2.34
CA VAL A 155 10.97 -6.28 2.43
C VAL A 155 9.45 -6.21 2.24
N SER A 156 8.77 -5.20 2.80
CA SER A 156 7.34 -4.99 2.57
C SER A 156 7.02 -4.85 1.09
N TYR A 157 7.82 -4.07 0.37
CA TYR A 157 7.62 -3.77 -1.04
C TYR A 157 7.84 -5.02 -1.91
N PHE A 158 8.91 -5.77 -1.64
CA PHE A 158 9.19 -7.04 -2.31
C PHE A 158 8.07 -8.07 -2.10
N LEU A 159 7.65 -8.29 -0.84
CA LEU A 159 6.53 -9.18 -0.53
C LEU A 159 5.20 -8.67 -1.12
N GLY A 160 5.06 -7.35 -1.23
CA GLY A 160 4.03 -6.64 -1.98
C GLY A 160 3.92 -7.14 -3.42
N GLY A 161 5.03 -7.05 -4.15
CA GLY A 161 5.12 -7.54 -5.53
C GLY A 161 4.84 -9.05 -5.65
N VAL A 162 5.42 -9.86 -4.75
CA VAL A 162 5.23 -11.32 -4.78
C VAL A 162 3.76 -11.69 -4.55
N ASN A 163 3.07 -11.12 -3.57
CA ASN A 163 1.66 -11.48 -3.34
C ASN A 163 0.77 -11.10 -4.53
N ILE A 164 1.02 -9.94 -5.15
CA ILE A 164 0.31 -9.50 -6.36
C ILE A 164 0.52 -10.51 -7.48
N ILE A 165 1.77 -10.98 -7.70
CA ILE A 165 2.07 -12.01 -8.70
C ILE A 165 1.25 -13.28 -8.42
N LEU A 166 1.22 -13.75 -7.18
CA LEU A 166 0.50 -14.98 -6.82
C LEU A 166 -1.01 -14.85 -7.08
N PHE A 167 -1.65 -13.75 -6.66
CA PHE A 167 -3.06 -13.49 -6.95
C PHE A 167 -3.32 -13.34 -8.47
N SER A 168 -2.40 -12.72 -9.20
CA SER A 168 -2.50 -12.53 -10.63
C SER A 168 -2.43 -13.85 -11.41
N ILE A 169 -1.58 -14.77 -10.99
CA ILE A 169 -1.54 -16.14 -11.53
C ILE A 169 -2.87 -16.85 -11.26
N ALA A 170 -3.49 -16.66 -10.08
CA ALA A 170 -4.79 -17.23 -9.77
C ALA A 170 -5.90 -16.64 -10.67
N MET A 171 -5.86 -15.33 -10.93
CA MET A 171 -6.75 -14.65 -11.87
C MET A 171 -6.61 -15.21 -13.29
N LEU A 172 -5.39 -15.40 -13.78
CA LEU A 172 -5.14 -15.99 -15.10
C LEU A 172 -5.64 -17.44 -15.21
N LYS A 173 -5.62 -18.18 -14.11
CA LYS A 173 -6.17 -19.53 -14.04
C LYS A 173 -7.69 -19.57 -13.89
N SER A 174 -8.38 -18.43 -13.73
CA SER A 174 -9.81 -18.37 -13.47
C SER A 174 -10.57 -17.63 -14.57
N ASP A 175 -11.88 -17.86 -14.65
CA ASP A 175 -12.81 -17.16 -15.55
C ASP A 175 -13.69 -16.15 -14.77
N LEU A 176 -13.40 -15.97 -13.47
CA LEU A 176 -14.02 -14.95 -12.63
C LEU A 176 -13.53 -13.53 -13.00
N PHE A 177 -12.37 -13.41 -13.60
CA PHE A 177 -11.84 -12.15 -14.11
C PHE A 177 -11.40 -12.34 -15.56
N THR A 178 -11.31 -11.27 -16.33
CA THR A 178 -10.69 -11.35 -17.65
C THR A 178 -9.20 -11.60 -17.49
N LYS A 179 -8.57 -12.27 -18.47
CA LYS A 179 -7.12 -12.50 -18.43
C LYS A 179 -6.32 -11.19 -18.40
N PHE A 180 -6.90 -10.11 -18.93
CA PHE A 180 -6.35 -8.76 -18.84
C PHE A 180 -6.08 -8.32 -17.39
N THR A 181 -7.00 -8.57 -16.45
CA THR A 181 -6.79 -8.25 -15.03
C THR A 181 -5.58 -9.01 -14.45
N GLY A 182 -5.43 -10.28 -14.80
CA GLY A 182 -4.28 -11.07 -14.37
C GLY A 182 -2.96 -10.54 -14.93
N TRP A 183 -2.93 -10.10 -16.20
CA TRP A 183 -1.73 -9.53 -16.80
C TRP A 183 -1.33 -8.18 -16.20
N LEU A 184 -2.29 -7.29 -15.94
CA LEU A 184 -2.02 -6.02 -15.25
C LEU A 184 -1.35 -6.28 -13.89
N GLY A 185 -1.92 -7.19 -13.11
CA GLY A 185 -1.35 -7.54 -11.82
C GLY A 185 0.03 -8.20 -11.93
N LEU A 186 0.27 -9.09 -12.90
CA LEU A 186 1.60 -9.67 -13.12
C LEU A 186 2.66 -8.60 -13.43
N ILE A 187 2.37 -7.68 -14.36
CA ILE A 187 3.29 -6.60 -14.73
C ILE A 187 3.57 -5.73 -13.50
N MET A 188 2.52 -5.31 -12.78
CA MET A 188 2.63 -4.54 -11.55
C MET A 188 3.53 -5.24 -10.53
N GLY A 189 3.25 -6.51 -10.23
CA GLY A 189 3.99 -7.25 -9.21
C GLY A 189 5.46 -7.47 -9.59
N ILE A 190 5.78 -7.69 -10.86
CA ILE A 190 7.17 -7.79 -11.35
C ILE A 190 7.91 -6.46 -11.18
N LEU A 191 7.28 -5.34 -11.55
CA LEU A 191 7.85 -4.00 -11.37
C LEU A 191 8.12 -3.69 -9.89
N MET A 192 7.27 -4.21 -9.00
CA MET A 192 7.41 -4.04 -7.55
C MET A 192 8.48 -4.94 -6.91
N LEU A 193 9.10 -5.89 -7.63
CA LEU A 193 10.18 -6.70 -7.05
C LEU A 193 11.46 -5.88 -6.81
N VAL A 194 11.57 -4.68 -7.38
CA VAL A 194 12.68 -3.76 -7.16
C VAL A 194 12.17 -2.53 -6.40
N PRO A 195 12.48 -2.40 -5.10
CA PRO A 195 12.04 -1.27 -4.29
C PRO A 195 12.57 0.08 -4.78
N PRO A 196 11.86 1.19 -4.50
CA PRO A 196 12.28 2.53 -4.94
C PRO A 196 13.62 2.99 -4.36
N THR A 197 14.08 2.36 -3.29
CA THR A 197 15.38 2.60 -2.64
C THR A 197 16.56 2.02 -3.43
N ALA A 198 16.33 1.17 -4.43
CA ALA A 198 17.37 0.59 -5.30
C ALA A 198 17.87 1.60 -6.37
N GLY A 199 18.05 2.85 -5.96
CA GLY A 199 18.47 3.96 -6.81
C GLY A 199 17.45 4.35 -7.88
N LYS A 200 17.93 5.00 -8.94
CA LYS A 200 17.09 5.55 -10.01
C LYS A 200 16.22 4.49 -10.71
N ILE A 201 16.74 3.27 -10.86
CA ILE A 201 16.02 2.18 -11.51
C ILE A 201 14.80 1.78 -10.68
N GLY A 202 15.01 1.48 -9.39
CA GLY A 202 13.91 1.13 -8.49
C GLY A 202 12.85 2.22 -8.41
N PHE A 203 13.27 3.48 -8.35
CA PHE A 203 12.37 4.63 -8.35
C PHE A 203 11.48 4.64 -9.60
N VAL A 204 12.07 4.56 -10.81
CA VAL A 204 11.30 4.56 -12.06
C VAL A 204 10.36 3.36 -12.15
N LEU A 205 10.82 2.15 -11.80
CA LEU A 205 9.99 0.94 -11.79
C LEU A 205 8.79 1.09 -10.85
N SER A 206 8.98 1.71 -9.69
CA SER A 206 7.92 1.94 -8.72
C SER A 206 6.84 2.87 -9.25
N PHE A 207 7.21 3.97 -9.91
CA PHE A 207 6.25 4.85 -10.58
C PHE A 207 5.53 4.15 -11.74
N MET A 208 6.25 3.36 -12.56
CA MET A 208 5.63 2.61 -13.65
C MET A 208 4.61 1.58 -13.15
N SER A 209 4.78 1.04 -11.94
CA SER A 209 3.84 0.07 -11.35
C SER A 209 2.45 0.65 -11.07
N ILE A 210 2.32 1.99 -10.97
CA ILE A 210 1.04 2.67 -10.77
C ILE A 210 0.16 2.58 -12.04
N ILE A 211 0.77 2.54 -13.22
CA ILE A 211 0.07 2.49 -14.51
C ILE A 211 -0.84 1.25 -14.62
N PRO A 212 -0.36 0.02 -14.36
CA PRO A 212 -1.24 -1.15 -14.31
C PRO A 212 -2.11 -1.22 -13.05
N LEU A 213 -1.70 -0.61 -11.93
CA LEU A 213 -2.44 -0.63 -10.66
C LEU A 213 -3.83 0.01 -10.77
N LEU A 214 -3.92 1.21 -11.33
CA LEU A 214 -5.18 1.96 -11.42
C LEU A 214 -6.29 1.21 -12.18
N PRO A 215 -6.07 0.72 -13.42
CA PRO A 215 -7.09 -0.07 -14.11
C PRO A 215 -7.34 -1.41 -13.41
N TRP A 216 -6.33 -2.01 -12.76
CA TRP A 216 -6.52 -3.25 -12.00
C TRP A 216 -7.49 -3.07 -10.83
N LEU A 217 -7.33 -2.00 -10.03
CA LEU A 217 -8.24 -1.65 -8.93
C LEU A 217 -9.66 -1.37 -9.42
N LEU A 218 -9.80 -0.63 -10.53
CA LEU A 218 -11.11 -0.33 -11.10
C LEU A 218 -11.82 -1.61 -11.57
N ILE A 219 -11.12 -2.51 -12.26
CA ILE A 219 -11.71 -3.79 -12.71
C ILE A 219 -12.10 -4.66 -11.51
N ILE A 220 -11.29 -4.70 -10.45
CA ILE A 220 -11.61 -5.42 -9.22
C ILE A 220 -12.86 -4.85 -8.56
N ALA A 221 -12.95 -3.53 -8.40
CA ALA A 221 -14.11 -2.88 -7.83
C ALA A 221 -15.40 -3.24 -8.57
N LEU A 222 -15.39 -3.08 -9.90
CA LEU A 222 -16.52 -3.40 -10.77
C LEU A 222 -16.90 -4.88 -10.66
N ARG A 223 -15.91 -5.77 -10.58
CA ARG A 223 -16.17 -7.21 -10.47
C ARG A 223 -16.76 -7.58 -9.13
N PHE A 224 -16.25 -7.03 -8.03
CA PHE A 224 -16.83 -7.22 -6.70
C PHE A 224 -18.28 -6.74 -6.64
N PHE A 225 -18.59 -5.55 -7.19
CA PHE A 225 -19.98 -5.09 -7.28
C PHE A 225 -20.86 -6.02 -8.10
N LYS A 226 -20.38 -6.54 -9.23
CA LYS A 226 -21.15 -7.47 -10.06
C LYS A 226 -21.43 -8.77 -9.31
N LEU A 227 -20.42 -9.34 -8.66
CA LEU A 227 -20.54 -10.60 -7.91
C LEU A 227 -21.43 -10.45 -6.66
N SER A 228 -21.49 -9.26 -6.05
CA SER A 228 -22.38 -9.00 -4.90
C SER A 228 -23.88 -9.06 -5.23
N LYS A 229 -24.24 -9.02 -6.52
CA LYS A 229 -25.63 -9.00 -7.01
C LYS A 229 -26.14 -10.33 -7.56
N ILE A 230 -25.25 -11.31 -7.72
CA ILE A 230 -25.59 -12.69 -8.15
C ILE A 230 -25.92 -13.47 -6.90
#